data_AF-A0A1V4JQC1-F1
#
_entry.id   AF-A0A1V4JQC1-F1
#
_cell.length_a   1.000
_cell.length_b   1.000
_cell.length_c   1.000
_cell.angle_alpha   90.00
_cell.angle_beta   90.00
_cell.angle_gamma   90.00
#
_symmetry.space_group_name_H-M   'P 1'
#
loop_
_entity.id
_entity.type
_entity.pdbx_description
1 polymer ?
#
loop_
_entity_poly.entity_id
_entity_poly.type
_entity_poly.pdbx_seq_one_letter_code
_entity_poly.pdbx_strand_id
1 'polypeptide(L)'
;MGAAAEQRGEGLRLCEELEYSGLLDRASRARDPRQRLVYVAAFAVSAYASTYYRAGSKPFNPVLGETYECVRPDRGFRFISEQVCHHPPISACHAESDNFIFWQDMRWKNKFWGKSLEIVPVGTVNVQLPRTGDHFEWNKVTTCIHNVLSGPRWIEHYGEVLIRNTRDASYHCKITFCKPLPGPAL
;
A
#
# COMPACT_ATOMS: atom_id res chain seq x y z
N MET A 1 22.03 16.16 -11.09
CA MET A 1 21.16 17.11 -10.35
C MET A 1 20.30 16.30 -9.41
N GLY A 2 20.58 16.38 -8.11
CA GLY A 2 19.94 15.55 -7.10
C GLY A 2 18.46 15.91 -6.97
N ALA A 3 17.59 14.90 -7.07
CA ALA A 3 16.24 15.04 -6.56
C ALA A 3 16.39 15.30 -5.05
N ALA A 4 15.91 16.46 -4.58
CA ALA A 4 15.79 16.73 -3.16
C ALA A 4 14.99 15.57 -2.56
N ALA A 5 15.59 14.85 -1.61
CA ALA A 5 14.88 13.82 -0.89
C ALA A 5 13.76 14.51 -0.11
N GLU A 6 12.50 14.20 -0.42
CA GLU A 6 11.37 14.68 0.36
C GLU A 6 11.46 13.99 1.73
N GLN A 7 11.61 14.77 2.80
CA GLN A 7 11.82 14.33 4.19
C GLN A 7 10.62 13.57 4.76
N ARG A 8 10.38 12.36 4.25
CA ARG A 8 9.28 11.49 4.67
C ARG A 8 9.81 10.05 4.78
N GLY A 9 9.85 9.53 6.01
CA GLY A 9 10.20 8.14 6.29
C GLY A 9 9.14 7.14 5.80
N GLU A 10 9.47 5.85 5.76
CA GLU A 10 8.53 4.80 5.31
C GLU A 10 7.28 4.72 6.17
N GLY A 11 7.35 5.04 7.47
CA GLY A 11 6.18 5.06 8.35
C GLY A 11 5.07 5.99 7.88
N LEU A 12 5.44 7.19 7.40
CA LEU A 12 4.48 8.12 6.78
C LEU A 12 3.89 7.56 5.48
N ARG A 13 4.70 6.86 4.66
CA ARG A 13 4.19 6.23 3.42
C ARG A 13 3.17 5.15 3.71
N LEU A 14 3.39 4.34 4.74
CA LEU A 14 2.42 3.34 5.18
C LEU A 14 1.14 4.00 5.70
N CYS A 15 1.25 5.13 6.42
CA CYS A 15 0.10 5.88 6.90
C CYS A 15 -0.73 6.50 5.76
N GLU A 16 -0.11 6.90 4.66
CA GLU A 16 -0.81 7.49 3.50
C GLU A 16 -1.73 6.48 2.79
N GLU A 17 -1.52 5.17 2.98
CA GLU A 17 -2.44 4.15 2.47
C GLU A 17 -3.83 4.22 3.15
N LEU A 18 -3.92 4.87 4.32
CA LEU A 18 -5.17 5.15 5.02
C LEU A 18 -5.82 6.47 4.59
N GLU A 19 -5.34 7.14 3.53
CA GLU A 19 -5.98 8.35 2.98
C GLU A 19 -7.46 8.12 2.61
N TYR A 20 -7.82 6.91 2.21
CA TYR A 20 -9.20 6.53 1.86
C TYR A 20 -9.82 5.56 2.88
N SER A 21 -9.42 5.65 4.16
CA SER A 21 -9.93 4.80 5.26
C SER A 21 -11.46 4.75 5.36
N GLY A 22 -12.17 5.81 4.92
CA GLY A 22 -13.63 5.85 4.86
C GLY A 22 -14.27 4.72 4.04
N LEU A 23 -13.53 4.08 3.13
CA LEU A 23 -13.95 2.87 2.42
C LEU A 23 -14.10 1.68 3.38
N LEU A 24 -13.21 1.55 4.36
CA LEU A 24 -13.28 0.51 5.41
C LEU A 24 -14.46 0.75 6.36
N ASP A 25 -14.76 2.02 6.68
CA ASP A 25 -15.97 2.36 7.45
C ASP A 25 -17.27 1.99 6.71
N ARG A 26 -17.28 2.12 5.37
CA ARG A 26 -18.41 1.66 4.54
C ARG A 26 -18.47 0.14 4.49
N ALA A 27 -17.33 -0.54 4.39
CA ALA A 27 -17.26 -1.99 4.45
C ALA A 27 -17.83 -2.53 5.78
N SER A 28 -17.41 -1.97 6.92
CA SER A 28 -17.87 -2.38 8.26
C SER A 28 -19.39 -2.22 8.50
N ARG A 29 -20.04 -1.37 7.70
CA ARG A 29 -21.50 -1.12 7.75
C ARG A 29 -22.30 -1.91 6.71
N ALA A 30 -21.66 -2.48 5.71
CA ALA A 30 -22.35 -3.22 4.66
C ALA A 30 -22.77 -4.63 5.12
N ARG A 31 -24.04 -4.97 4.91
CA ARG A 31 -24.62 -6.25 5.35
C ARG A 31 -24.19 -7.42 4.45
N ASP A 32 -24.11 -7.20 3.15
CA ASP A 32 -23.69 -8.20 2.16
C ASP A 32 -22.15 -8.39 2.18
N PRO A 33 -21.64 -9.61 2.46
CA PRO A 33 -20.21 -9.91 2.39
C PRO A 33 -19.54 -9.54 1.06
N ARG A 34 -20.26 -9.67 -0.06
CA ARG A 34 -19.71 -9.31 -1.38
C ARG A 34 -19.51 -7.81 -1.51
N GLN A 35 -20.44 -7.02 -1.00
CA GLN A 35 -20.32 -5.57 -0.98
C GLN A 35 -19.17 -5.11 -0.07
N ARG A 36 -18.95 -5.79 1.06
CA ARG A 36 -17.77 -5.56 1.91
C ARG A 36 -16.47 -5.80 1.14
N LEU A 37 -16.39 -6.93 0.43
CA LEU A 37 -15.24 -7.26 -0.41
C LEU A 37 -14.99 -6.21 -1.50
N VAL A 38 -16.05 -5.65 -2.12
CA VAL A 38 -15.92 -4.55 -3.10
C VAL A 38 -15.33 -3.29 -2.47
N TYR A 39 -15.75 -2.91 -1.26
CA TYR A 39 -15.16 -1.75 -0.58
C TYR A 39 -13.69 -1.99 -0.18
N VAL A 40 -13.36 -3.20 0.28
CA VAL A 40 -11.97 -3.57 0.58
C VAL A 40 -11.11 -3.58 -0.69
N ALA A 41 -11.66 -4.05 -1.82
CA ALA A 41 -11.01 -3.98 -3.12
C ALA A 41 -10.74 -2.54 -3.57
N ALA A 42 -11.73 -1.66 -3.44
CA ALA A 42 -11.55 -0.23 -3.72
C ALA A 42 -10.48 0.39 -2.82
N PHE A 43 -10.47 0.04 -1.52
CA PHE A 43 -9.45 0.49 -0.57
C PHE A 43 -8.05 0.02 -0.98
N ALA A 44 -7.89 -1.27 -1.33
CA ALA A 44 -6.61 -1.82 -1.78
C ALA A 44 -6.06 -1.11 -3.04
N VAL A 45 -6.93 -0.73 -3.98
CA VAL A 45 -6.53 0.05 -5.17
C VAL A 45 -6.16 1.49 -4.81
N SER A 46 -6.87 2.10 -3.86
CA SER A 46 -6.65 3.50 -3.47
C SER A 46 -5.25 3.77 -2.92
N ALA A 47 -4.59 2.77 -2.32
CA ALA A 47 -3.22 2.85 -1.82
C ALA A 47 -2.19 3.23 -2.91
N TYR A 48 -2.51 2.97 -4.19
CA TYR A 48 -1.65 3.33 -5.32
C TYR A 48 -1.93 4.73 -5.89
N ALA A 49 -3.00 5.43 -5.46
CA ALA A 49 -3.37 6.72 -6.05
C ALA A 49 -2.30 7.81 -5.81
N SER A 50 -1.69 7.79 -4.63
CA SER A 50 -0.69 8.78 -4.20
C SER A 50 0.68 8.60 -4.87
N THR A 51 0.93 7.46 -5.51
CA THR A 51 2.23 7.17 -6.16
C THR A 51 2.42 8.02 -7.41
N TYR A 52 1.32 8.33 -8.13
CA TYR A 52 1.34 9.11 -9.38
C TYR A 52 2.07 10.45 -9.21
N TYR A 53 1.76 11.18 -8.13
CA TYR A 53 2.36 12.47 -7.84
C TYR A 53 3.79 12.38 -7.28
N ARG A 54 4.30 11.18 -7.04
CA ARG A 54 5.57 10.94 -6.33
C ARG A 54 6.61 10.12 -7.10
N ALA A 55 6.45 10.00 -8.42
CA ALA A 55 7.46 9.43 -9.32
C ALA A 55 8.85 10.09 -9.17
N GLY A 56 8.91 11.34 -8.70
CA GLY A 56 10.14 12.09 -8.43
C GLY A 56 10.80 11.83 -7.08
N SER A 57 10.07 11.36 -6.06
CA SER A 57 10.51 11.40 -4.66
C SER A 57 11.14 10.07 -4.21
N LYS A 58 12.46 10.10 -3.94
CA LYS A 58 13.14 8.98 -3.26
C LYS A 58 12.75 9.00 -1.77
N PRO A 59 12.18 7.91 -1.21
CA PRO A 59 11.99 7.83 0.24
C PRO A 59 13.33 7.93 0.96
N PHE A 60 13.31 8.50 2.16
CA PHE A 60 14.38 8.22 3.11
C PHE A 60 14.28 6.75 3.53
N ASN A 61 15.41 6.06 3.54
CA ASN A 61 15.50 4.75 4.16
C ASN A 61 15.47 4.98 5.68
N PRO A 62 14.44 4.53 6.41
CA PRO A 62 14.32 4.84 7.83
C PRO A 62 15.44 4.20 8.63
N VAL A 63 15.78 4.82 9.75
CA VAL A 63 16.73 4.25 10.70
C VAL A 63 16.06 3.11 11.47
N LEU A 64 16.80 2.06 11.85
CA LEU A 64 16.27 1.00 12.72
C LEU A 64 15.70 1.61 14.00
N GLY A 65 14.46 1.26 14.34
CA GLY A 65 13.73 1.80 15.49
C GLY A 65 13.11 3.18 15.26
N GLU A 66 13.21 3.75 14.06
CA GLU A 66 12.44 4.96 13.69
C GLU A 66 10.95 4.65 13.77
N THR A 67 10.20 5.50 14.49
CA THR A 67 8.75 5.38 14.63
C THR A 67 8.03 6.56 13.98
N TYR A 68 6.79 6.32 13.55
CA TYR A 68 5.89 7.37 13.10
C TYR A 68 4.47 7.09 13.57
N GLU A 69 3.85 8.07 14.22
CA GLU A 69 2.48 8.03 14.70
C GLU A 69 1.59 9.05 14.00
N CYS A 70 0.31 8.74 13.85
CA CYS A 70 -0.67 9.64 13.26
C CYS A 70 -2.05 9.37 13.87
N VAL A 71 -2.63 10.39 14.50
CA VAL A 71 -4.00 10.35 15.01
C VAL A 71 -4.86 11.23 14.12
N ARG A 72 -5.93 10.66 13.56
CA ARG A 72 -6.86 11.35 12.66
C ARG A 72 -8.27 11.31 13.23
N PRO A 73 -8.62 12.21 14.18
CA PRO A 73 -9.97 12.26 14.74
C PRO A 73 -11.04 12.50 13.67
N ASP A 74 -10.69 13.27 12.64
CA ASP A 74 -11.55 13.54 11.47
C ASP A 74 -11.86 12.28 10.63
N ARG A 75 -11.05 11.23 10.77
CA ARG A 75 -11.20 9.94 10.07
C ARG A 75 -11.38 8.75 11.01
N GLY A 76 -11.44 8.99 12.32
CA GLY A 76 -11.71 7.97 13.33
C GLY A 76 -10.67 6.86 13.43
N PHE A 77 -9.37 7.14 13.20
CA PHE A 77 -8.31 6.16 13.41
C PHE A 77 -7.06 6.73 14.11
N ARG A 78 -6.32 5.83 14.75
CA ARG A 78 -4.94 6.05 15.22
C ARG A 78 -4.02 5.06 14.51
N PHE A 79 -2.82 5.50 14.17
CA PHE A 79 -1.82 4.74 13.43
C PHE A 79 -0.46 4.84 14.13
N ILE A 80 0.28 3.75 14.13
CA ILE A 80 1.69 3.68 14.53
C ILE A 80 2.46 2.83 13.51
N SER A 81 3.71 3.17 13.29
CA SER A 81 4.65 2.38 12.51
C SER A 81 6.04 2.42 13.11
N GLU A 82 6.82 1.39 12.82
CA GLU A 82 8.20 1.23 13.26
C GLU A 82 9.03 0.56 12.16
N GLN A 83 10.26 1.06 11.96
CA GLN A 83 11.27 0.35 11.20
C GLN A 83 11.88 -0.76 12.06
N VAL A 84 11.34 -1.97 11.93
CA VAL A 84 11.67 -3.12 12.81
C VAL A 84 12.92 -3.90 12.38
N CYS A 85 13.39 -3.72 11.15
CA CYS A 85 14.61 -4.37 10.67
C CYS A 85 15.32 -3.49 9.64
N HIS A 86 16.66 -3.50 9.61
CA HIS A 86 17.47 -2.78 8.62
C HIS A 86 18.07 -3.71 7.54
N HIS A 87 18.27 -4.99 7.86
CA HIS A 87 18.90 -5.97 6.98
C HIS A 87 18.14 -7.31 7.03
N PRO A 88 17.12 -7.51 6.17
CA PRO A 88 16.59 -6.56 5.18
C PRO A 88 15.74 -5.43 5.80
N PRO A 89 15.54 -4.29 5.11
CA PRO A 89 14.65 -3.24 5.60
C PRO A 89 13.21 -3.75 5.66
N ILE A 90 12.62 -3.70 6.86
CA ILE A 90 11.22 -4.06 7.12
C ILE A 90 10.60 -2.94 7.96
N SER A 91 9.50 -2.40 7.46
CA SER A 91 8.63 -1.49 8.21
C SER A 91 7.36 -2.24 8.61
N ALA A 92 6.97 -2.13 9.87
CA ALA A 92 5.69 -2.62 10.37
C ALA A 92 4.78 -1.45 10.73
N CYS A 93 3.48 -1.60 10.54
CA CYS A 93 2.50 -0.63 11.01
C CYS A 93 1.21 -1.27 11.49
N HIS A 94 0.51 -0.55 12.35
CA HIS A 94 -0.77 -0.92 12.93
C HIS A 94 -1.66 0.32 13.05
N ALA A 95 -2.93 0.18 12.71
CA ALA A 95 -3.95 1.19 12.89
C ALA A 95 -5.23 0.61 13.46
N GLU A 96 -5.84 1.38 14.35
CA GLU A 96 -7.09 1.02 15.03
C GLU A 96 -8.13 2.10 14.84
N SER A 97 -9.35 1.64 14.62
CA SER A 97 -10.59 2.40 14.53
C SER A 97 -11.71 1.60 15.19
N ASP A 98 -12.82 2.24 15.52
CA ASP A 98 -14.03 1.54 15.98
C ASP A 98 -14.59 0.56 14.92
N ASN A 99 -14.29 0.81 13.63
CA ASN A 99 -14.87 0.05 12.52
C ASN A 99 -13.92 -0.97 11.89
N PHE A 100 -12.60 -0.77 12.04
CA PHE A 100 -11.59 -1.60 11.40
C PHE A 100 -10.28 -1.64 12.21
N ILE A 101 -9.51 -2.71 12.01
CA ILE A 101 -8.11 -2.82 12.42
C ILE A 101 -7.30 -3.09 11.17
N PHE A 102 -6.25 -2.32 10.93
CA PHE A 102 -5.38 -2.44 9.75
C PHE A 102 -3.94 -2.65 10.19
N TRP A 103 -3.25 -3.62 9.60
CA TRP A 103 -1.82 -3.80 9.85
C TRP A 103 -1.11 -4.42 8.66
N GLN A 104 0.19 -4.21 8.62
CA GLN A 104 1.09 -4.84 7.65
C GLN A 104 2.53 -4.76 8.13
N ASP A 105 3.30 -5.77 7.75
CA ASP A 105 4.75 -5.74 7.71
C ASP A 105 5.17 -5.80 6.24
N MET A 106 6.03 -4.85 5.83
CA MET A 106 6.39 -4.69 4.43
C MET A 106 7.89 -4.60 4.27
N ARG A 107 8.43 -5.53 3.47
CA ARG A 107 9.80 -5.51 2.96
C ARG A 107 9.80 -5.03 1.51
N TRP A 108 10.59 -4.01 1.22
CA TRP A 108 10.73 -3.46 -0.13
C TRP A 108 12.02 -3.96 -0.78
N LYS A 109 11.91 -4.80 -1.83
CA LYS A 109 13.07 -5.26 -2.62
C LYS A 109 13.22 -4.40 -3.87
N ASN A 110 14.34 -3.69 -3.97
CA ASN A 110 14.65 -2.84 -5.12
C ASN A 110 15.50 -3.59 -6.15
N LYS A 111 15.11 -3.58 -7.42
CA LYS A 111 15.90 -4.10 -8.55
C LYS A 111 16.13 -3.00 -9.57
N PHE A 112 17.38 -2.75 -9.90
CA PHE A 112 17.76 -1.72 -10.86
C PHE A 112 18.08 -2.35 -12.23
N TRP A 113 17.42 -1.84 -13.27
CA TRP A 113 17.50 -2.35 -14.65
C TRP A 113 18.11 -1.32 -15.61
N GLY A 114 19.06 -0.52 -15.13
CA GLY A 114 19.73 0.53 -15.92
C GLY A 114 18.92 1.82 -16.02
N LYS A 115 17.78 1.83 -16.71
CA LYS A 115 16.92 3.03 -16.81
C LYS A 115 15.71 3.02 -15.87
N SER A 116 15.41 1.87 -15.28
CA SER A 116 14.23 1.69 -14.43
C SER A 116 14.58 1.04 -13.09
N LEU A 117 13.79 1.34 -12.08
CA LEU A 117 13.85 0.76 -10.74
C LEU A 117 12.54 0.03 -10.45
N GLU A 118 12.59 -1.29 -10.31
CA GLU A 118 11.47 -2.07 -9.80
C GLU A 118 11.53 -2.14 -8.28
N ILE A 119 10.39 -1.87 -7.65
CA ILE A 119 10.14 -1.97 -6.22
C ILE A 119 9.16 -3.13 -6.04
N VAL A 120 9.66 -4.23 -5.48
CA VAL A 120 8.91 -5.47 -5.25
C VAL A 120 8.55 -5.54 -3.77
N PRO A 121 7.28 -5.31 -3.40
CA PRO A 121 6.83 -5.49 -2.03
C PRO A 121 6.78 -6.98 -1.66
N VAL A 122 7.20 -7.29 -0.44
CA VAL A 122 7.10 -8.63 0.15
C VAL A 122 6.49 -8.47 1.54
N GLY A 123 5.30 -9.02 1.72
CA GLY A 123 4.48 -8.85 2.91
C GLY A 123 2.99 -8.96 2.58
N THR A 124 2.17 -8.99 3.61
CA THR A 124 0.71 -9.08 3.49
C THR A 124 0.06 -7.88 4.16
N VAL A 125 -0.94 -7.32 3.50
CA VAL A 125 -1.80 -6.29 4.08
C VAL A 125 -3.01 -6.96 4.71
N ASN A 126 -3.36 -6.52 5.92
CA ASN A 126 -4.43 -7.10 6.70
C ASN A 126 -5.46 -6.04 7.09
N VAL A 127 -6.74 -6.40 6.99
CA VAL A 127 -7.85 -5.62 7.55
C VAL A 127 -8.82 -6.54 8.27
N GLN A 128 -9.10 -6.27 9.54
CA GLN A 128 -10.22 -6.85 10.26
C GLN A 128 -11.39 -5.87 10.31
N LEU A 129 -12.60 -6.39 10.17
CA LEU A 129 -13.86 -5.66 10.39
C LEU A 129 -14.57 -6.27 11.61
N PRO A 130 -14.33 -5.75 12.84
CA PRO A 130 -14.81 -6.38 14.07
C PRO A 130 -16.34 -6.60 14.11
N ARG A 131 -17.11 -5.68 13.53
CA ARG A 131 -18.59 -5.73 13.52
C ARG A 131 -19.14 -6.96 12.81
N THR A 132 -18.44 -7.47 11.80
CA THR A 132 -18.86 -8.63 10.99
C THR A 132 -17.97 -9.85 11.22
N GLY A 133 -16.84 -9.69 11.91
CA GLY A 133 -15.87 -10.75 12.16
C GLY A 133 -15.00 -11.10 10.94
N ASP A 134 -15.04 -10.30 9.86
CA ASP A 134 -14.23 -10.56 8.67
C ASP A 134 -12.75 -10.23 8.91
N HIS A 135 -11.88 -10.97 8.25
CA HIS A 135 -10.44 -10.69 8.19
C HIS A 135 -9.98 -10.84 6.75
N PHE A 136 -9.73 -9.70 6.10
CA PHE A 136 -9.24 -9.64 4.73
C PHE A 136 -7.71 -9.56 4.70
N GLU A 137 -7.13 -10.30 3.76
CA GLU A 137 -5.70 -10.31 3.48
C GLU A 137 -5.45 -10.15 1.98
N TRP A 138 -4.42 -9.38 1.62
CA TRP A 138 -3.96 -9.28 0.23
C TRP A 138 -2.47 -8.95 0.09
N ASN A 139 -1.91 -9.28 -1.07
CA ASN A 139 -0.56 -8.89 -1.46
C ASN A 139 -0.54 -7.54 -2.17
N LYS A 140 0.61 -6.86 -2.17
CA LYS A 140 0.86 -5.68 -3.03
C LYS A 140 1.46 -6.10 -4.38
N VAL A 141 1.36 -5.22 -5.37
CA VAL A 141 1.93 -5.41 -6.72
C VAL A 141 3.24 -4.68 -6.89
N THR A 142 4.00 -5.07 -7.92
CA THR A 142 5.28 -4.45 -8.22
C THR A 142 5.05 -3.04 -8.75
N THR A 143 5.90 -2.12 -8.31
CA THR A 143 5.94 -0.74 -8.83
C THR A 143 7.23 -0.56 -9.63
N CYS A 144 7.16 -0.09 -10.85
CA CYS A 144 8.34 0.27 -11.65
C CYS A 144 8.39 1.78 -11.85
N ILE A 145 9.52 2.38 -11.49
CA ILE A 145 9.83 3.77 -11.77
C ILE A 145 10.75 3.79 -12.99
N HIS A 146 10.31 4.41 -14.06
CA HIS A 146 11.08 4.54 -15.29
C HIS A 146 11.85 5.85 -15.35
N ASN A 147 12.86 5.92 -16.22
CA ASN A 147 13.69 7.10 -16.46
C ASN A 147 14.39 7.63 -15.19
N VAL A 148 14.88 6.74 -14.33
CA VAL A 148 15.46 7.14 -13.03
C VAL A 148 16.77 7.91 -13.17
N LEU A 149 17.49 7.76 -14.29
CA LEU A 149 18.76 8.43 -14.59
C LEU A 149 18.62 9.75 -15.38
N SER A 150 17.66 9.83 -16.31
CA SER A 150 17.46 11.01 -17.16
C SER A 150 16.05 11.05 -17.76
N GLY A 151 15.52 12.26 -17.98
CA GLY A 151 14.18 12.49 -18.54
C GLY A 151 13.06 12.54 -17.49
N PRO A 152 11.80 12.73 -17.93
CA PRO A 152 10.65 12.73 -17.05
C PRO A 152 10.39 11.31 -16.52
N ARG A 153 10.33 11.18 -15.20
CA ARG A 153 10.00 9.92 -14.51
C ARG A 153 8.51 9.65 -14.62
N TRP A 154 8.18 8.39 -14.76
CA TRP A 154 6.80 7.91 -14.73
C TRP A 154 6.75 6.54 -14.04
N ILE A 155 5.58 6.22 -13.47
CA ILE A 155 5.37 5.02 -12.66
C ILE A 155 4.40 4.08 -13.37
N GLU A 156 4.70 2.79 -13.26
CA GLU A 156 3.76 1.72 -13.55
C GLU A 156 3.59 0.82 -12.33
N HIS A 157 2.40 0.25 -12.19
CA HIS A 157 2.13 -0.85 -11.30
C HIS A 157 1.75 -2.06 -12.15
N TYR A 158 2.25 -3.25 -11.80
CA TYR A 158 1.84 -4.48 -12.47
C TYR A 158 1.92 -5.70 -11.59
N GLY A 159 1.05 -6.65 -11.92
CA GLY A 159 0.85 -7.88 -11.18
C GLY A 159 -0.61 -8.04 -10.77
N GLU A 160 -0.83 -9.05 -9.94
CA GLU A 160 -2.16 -9.40 -9.45
C GLU A 160 -2.24 -9.12 -7.96
N VAL A 161 -3.29 -8.42 -7.54
CA VAL A 161 -3.72 -8.36 -6.13
C VAL A 161 -4.78 -9.43 -5.94
N LEU A 162 -4.58 -10.31 -4.96
CA LEU A 162 -5.56 -11.30 -4.58
C LEU A 162 -6.04 -11.03 -3.15
N ILE A 163 -7.31 -10.62 -3.04
CA ILE A 163 -7.95 -10.29 -1.76
C ILE A 163 -8.82 -11.47 -1.34
N ARG A 164 -8.58 -11.98 -0.13
CA ARG A 164 -9.30 -13.12 0.45
C ARG A 164 -9.77 -12.76 1.85
N ASN A 165 -10.92 -13.29 2.25
CA ASN A 165 -11.33 -13.30 3.64
C ASN A 165 -10.89 -14.63 4.27
N THR A 166 -10.04 -14.58 5.30
CA THR A 166 -9.49 -15.78 5.96
C THR A 166 -10.52 -16.48 6.84
N ARG A 167 -11.64 -15.81 7.16
CA ARG A 167 -12.75 -16.35 7.95
C ARG A 167 -13.88 -16.91 7.09
N ASP A 168 -13.92 -16.57 5.80
CA ASP A 168 -14.91 -17.06 4.83
C ASP A 168 -14.30 -17.16 3.43
N ALA A 169 -14.09 -18.39 2.96
CA ALA A 169 -13.49 -18.66 1.66
C ALA A 169 -14.50 -18.60 0.48
N SER A 170 -15.77 -18.25 0.72
CA SER A 170 -16.83 -18.25 -0.31
C SER A 170 -16.56 -17.29 -1.45
N TYR A 171 -15.87 -16.17 -1.18
CA TYR A 171 -15.58 -15.13 -2.16
C TYR A 171 -14.14 -14.67 -2.07
N HIS A 172 -13.56 -14.34 -3.23
CA HIS A 172 -12.29 -13.64 -3.32
C HIS A 172 -12.36 -12.61 -4.44
N CYS A 173 -11.51 -11.59 -4.37
CA CYS A 173 -11.40 -10.56 -5.40
C CYS A 173 -9.99 -10.61 -6.00
N LYS A 174 -9.93 -10.51 -7.32
CA LYS A 174 -8.68 -10.53 -8.08
C LYS A 174 -8.62 -9.27 -8.94
N ILE A 175 -7.56 -8.49 -8.76
CA ILE A 175 -7.36 -7.22 -9.46
C ILE A 175 -6.04 -7.31 -10.22
N THR A 176 -6.09 -7.16 -11.54
CA THR A 176 -4.90 -7.17 -12.38
C THR A 176 -4.49 -5.75 -12.74
N PHE A 177 -3.28 -5.37 -12.33
CA PHE A 177 -2.61 -4.16 -12.81
C PHE A 177 -1.87 -4.55 -14.09
N CYS A 178 -2.41 -4.11 -15.23
CA CYS A 178 -1.84 -4.42 -16.54
C CYS A 178 -0.65 -3.52 -16.84
N LYS A 179 0.43 -4.09 -17.38
CA LYS A 179 1.44 -3.28 -18.08
C LYS A 179 0.77 -2.68 -19.31
N PRO A 180 0.90 -1.37 -19.56
CA PRO A 180 0.61 -0.81 -20.87
C PRO A 180 1.37 -1.63 -21.92
N LEU A 181 0.66 -2.09 -22.95
CA LEU A 181 1.34 -2.65 -24.12
C LEU A 181 2.23 -1.54 -24.70
N PRO A 182 3.45 -1.86 -25.18
CA PRO A 182 4.20 -0.90 -25.97
C PRO A 182 3.28 -0.46 -27.11
N GLY A 183 2.95 0.83 -27.17
CA GLY A 183 2.24 1.39 -28.30
C GLY A 183 3.00 1.08 -29.60
N PRO A 184 2.32 1.06 -30.76
CA PRO A 184 3.02 0.84 -32.02
C PRO A 184 4.16 1.85 -32.13
N ALA A 185 5.37 1.36 -32.43
CA ALA A 185 6.49 2.21 -32.78
C ALA A 185 6.06 3.02 -34.01
N LEU A 186 5.88 4.33 -33.83
CA LEU A 186 5.76 5.29 -34.93
C LEU A 186 7.13 5.47 -35.59
#